data_AF-A0A972S1A7-F1
#
_entry.id   AF-A0A972S1A7-F1
#
_cell.length_a   1.000
_cell.length_b   1.000
_cell.length_c   1.000
_cell.angle_alpha   90.00
_cell.angle_beta   90.00
_cell.angle_gamma   90.00
#
_symmetry.space_group_name_H-M   'P 1'
#
loop_
_entity.id
_entity.type
_entity.pdbx_description
1 polymer ?
#
loop_
_entity_poly.entity_id
_entity_poly.type
_entity_poly.pdbx_seq_one_letter_code
_entity_poly.pdbx_strand_id
1 'polypeptide(L)'
;MEKAELFEAADFEQIKRDFEFTEKDIKNIQKLKPVMVKYADEFIERFYKFILRFPQAKKFLNSEEIIKRHQEKVKEWYLDLFSGKYDYAYFLKLHRIGEKHVEIGLPTHYVNASFSFIRRFFIEKINKEFGLSEERNQLVTSIGKLLDINLDVLTLAYREEELSRYEEMTAFEKALYSVSRKFADMLDFALVGALILVSFFVLGLFVFDIYQMVFGLVPFDKAIITTLGTLLILWAVSELMQEEIKHLKGGGFAIGAFIGVALAAMIRKILIASLSAEKYLQLLSYGAIILSLGIVYWLLSKKESC
;
A
#
# COMPACT_ATOMS: atom_id res chain seq x y z
N MET A 1 -5.59 -36.71 4.05
CA MET A 1 -6.53 -36.70 2.92
C MET A 1 -7.97 -36.71 3.42
N GLU A 2 -8.44 -37.76 4.10
CA GLU A 2 -9.87 -37.90 4.47
C GLU A 2 -10.39 -36.82 5.46
N LYS A 3 -9.57 -36.33 6.40
CA LYS A 3 -9.97 -35.25 7.33
C LYS A 3 -9.98 -33.85 6.73
N ALA A 4 -9.21 -33.57 5.68
CA ALA A 4 -9.18 -32.26 5.02
C ALA A 4 -10.41 -32.08 4.12
N GLU A 5 -10.77 -33.12 3.37
CA GLU A 5 -11.96 -33.11 2.51
C GLU A 5 -13.28 -33.03 3.30
N LEU A 6 -13.35 -33.62 4.49
CA LEU A 6 -14.50 -33.52 5.40
C LEU A 6 -14.61 -32.17 6.13
N PHE A 7 -13.48 -31.49 6.36
CA PHE A 7 -13.46 -30.16 6.99
C PHE A 7 -13.88 -29.08 5.98
N GLU A 8 -13.44 -29.19 4.71
CA GLU A 8 -13.80 -28.26 3.64
C GLU A 8 -15.28 -28.36 3.19
N ALA A 9 -15.86 -29.56 3.15
CA ALA A 9 -17.25 -29.73 2.71
C ALA A 9 -18.30 -29.22 3.71
N ALA A 10 -18.04 -29.37 5.00
CA ALA A 10 -18.92 -28.84 6.05
C ALA A 10 -18.88 -27.30 6.11
N ASP A 11 -17.77 -26.70 5.69
CA ASP A 11 -17.56 -25.25 5.68
C ASP A 11 -18.36 -24.56 4.56
N PHE A 12 -18.39 -25.10 3.33
CA PHE A 12 -19.10 -24.45 2.23
C PHE A 12 -20.63 -24.42 2.39
N GLU A 13 -21.22 -25.44 3.01
CA GLU A 13 -22.65 -25.39 3.36
C GLU A 13 -22.92 -24.36 4.46
N GLN A 14 -21.98 -24.15 5.38
CA GLN A 14 -22.08 -23.09 6.39
C GLN A 14 -21.96 -21.71 5.75
N ILE A 15 -20.99 -21.49 4.86
CA ILE A 15 -20.84 -20.24 4.10
C ILE A 15 -22.14 -19.90 3.36
N LYS A 16 -22.75 -20.87 2.65
CA LYS A 16 -24.05 -20.62 2.00
C LYS A 16 -25.14 -20.20 2.99
N ARG A 17 -25.19 -20.79 4.19
CA ARG A 17 -26.14 -20.39 5.24
C ARG A 17 -25.87 -18.98 5.75
N ASP A 18 -24.61 -18.62 5.97
CA ASP A 18 -24.21 -17.30 6.50
C ASP A 18 -24.53 -16.16 5.53
N PHE A 19 -24.46 -16.44 4.21
CA PHE A 19 -24.88 -15.51 3.16
C PHE A 19 -26.36 -15.61 2.79
N GLU A 20 -27.14 -16.39 3.53
CA GLU A 20 -28.56 -16.67 3.26
C GLU A 20 -28.80 -17.09 1.80
N PHE A 21 -27.91 -17.90 1.23
CA PHE A 21 -27.97 -18.33 -0.16
C PHE A 21 -28.86 -19.56 -0.29
N THR A 22 -30.01 -19.38 -0.95
CA THR A 22 -31.10 -20.35 -1.00
C THR A 22 -31.36 -20.89 -2.41
N GLU A 23 -32.21 -21.90 -2.51
CA GLU A 23 -32.74 -22.40 -3.78
C GLU A 23 -33.40 -21.32 -4.64
N LYS A 24 -33.96 -20.26 -4.03
CA LYS A 24 -34.53 -19.12 -4.76
C LYS A 24 -33.42 -18.36 -5.50
N ASP A 25 -32.28 -18.15 -4.85
CA ASP A 25 -31.14 -17.47 -5.44
C ASP A 25 -30.56 -18.28 -6.61
N ILE A 26 -30.47 -19.61 -6.45
CA ILE A 26 -30.04 -20.52 -7.53
C ILE A 26 -30.95 -20.40 -8.77
N LYS A 27 -32.28 -20.43 -8.58
CA LYS A 27 -33.25 -20.25 -9.67
C LYS A 27 -33.12 -18.89 -10.35
N ASN A 28 -32.92 -17.84 -9.57
CA ASN A 28 -32.70 -16.48 -10.08
C ASN A 28 -31.42 -16.40 -10.92
N ILE A 29 -30.32 -17.02 -10.47
CA ILE A 29 -29.05 -17.02 -11.21
C ILE A 29 -29.16 -17.87 -12.49
N GLN A 30 -29.87 -19.00 -12.45
CA GLN A 30 -30.18 -19.78 -13.65
C GLN A 30 -31.00 -18.96 -14.66
N LYS A 31 -31.94 -18.12 -14.19
CA LYS A 31 -32.69 -17.20 -15.05
C LYS A 31 -31.81 -16.14 -15.71
N LEU A 32 -30.72 -15.72 -15.03
CA LEU A 32 -29.75 -14.78 -15.60
C LEU A 32 -28.84 -15.41 -16.68
N LYS A 33 -28.66 -16.73 -16.67
CA LYS A 33 -27.77 -17.44 -17.60
C LYS A 33 -27.92 -17.03 -19.07
N PRO A 34 -29.10 -17.12 -19.72
CA PRO A 34 -29.24 -16.78 -21.15
C PRO A 34 -28.94 -15.30 -21.46
N VAL A 35 -29.10 -14.42 -20.48
CA VAL A 35 -28.77 -13.00 -20.60
C VAL A 35 -27.27 -12.80 -20.49
N MET A 36 -26.66 -13.35 -19.44
CA MET A 36 -25.25 -13.11 -19.12
C MET A 36 -24.28 -13.79 -20.08
N VAL A 37 -24.67 -14.91 -20.69
CA VAL A 37 -23.86 -15.56 -21.75
C VAL A 37 -23.66 -14.62 -22.95
N LYS A 38 -24.65 -13.80 -23.32
CA LYS A 38 -24.53 -12.83 -24.43
C LYS A 38 -23.47 -11.76 -24.16
N TYR A 39 -23.22 -11.45 -22.89
CA TYR A 39 -22.30 -10.42 -22.45
C TYR A 39 -20.91 -10.95 -22.08
N ALA A 40 -20.63 -12.25 -22.28
CA ALA A 40 -19.37 -12.86 -21.87
C ALA A 40 -18.15 -12.25 -22.57
N ASP A 41 -18.22 -11.99 -23.88
CA ASP A 41 -17.10 -11.40 -24.62
C ASP A 41 -16.87 -9.93 -24.23
N GLU A 42 -17.95 -9.16 -24.07
CA GLU A 42 -17.87 -7.77 -23.58
C GLU A 42 -17.28 -7.71 -22.16
N PHE A 43 -17.65 -8.67 -21.30
CA PHE A 43 -17.10 -8.79 -19.96
C PHE A 43 -15.59 -8.95 -20.00
N ILE A 44 -15.08 -9.90 -20.79
CA ILE A 44 -13.64 -10.16 -20.90
C ILE A 44 -12.90 -8.91 -21.42
N GLU A 45 -13.42 -8.26 -22.45
CA GLU A 45 -12.81 -7.04 -22.98
C GLU A 45 -12.70 -5.94 -21.91
N ARG A 46 -13.81 -5.66 -21.20
CA ARG A 46 -13.85 -4.60 -20.19
C ARG A 46 -13.08 -4.96 -18.92
N PHE A 47 -13.09 -6.22 -18.51
CA PHE A 47 -12.33 -6.72 -17.37
C PHE A 47 -10.83 -6.54 -17.59
N TYR A 48 -10.34 -6.86 -18.79
CA TYR A 48 -8.93 -6.68 -19.12
C TYR A 48 -8.53 -5.22 -19.22
N LYS A 49 -9.39 -4.37 -19.80
CA LYS A 49 -9.20 -2.90 -19.76
C LYS A 49 -9.15 -2.33 -18.34
N PHE A 50 -9.77 -3.01 -17.37
CA PHE A 50 -9.75 -2.62 -15.96
C PHE A 50 -8.48 -3.08 -15.25
N ILE A 51 -8.16 -4.38 -15.27
CA ILE A 51 -7.03 -4.94 -14.51
C ILE A 51 -5.66 -4.48 -15.05
N LEU A 52 -5.54 -4.19 -16.36
CA LEU A 52 -4.30 -3.68 -16.96
C LEU A 52 -3.92 -2.27 -16.47
N ARG A 53 -4.82 -1.58 -15.74
CA ARG A 53 -4.54 -0.28 -15.11
C ARG A 53 -3.79 -0.44 -13.78
N PHE A 54 -3.75 -1.64 -13.20
CA PHE A 54 -3.04 -1.83 -11.95
C PHE A 54 -1.53 -1.64 -12.17
N PRO A 55 -0.83 -0.88 -11.29
CA PRO A 55 0.60 -0.60 -11.45
C PRO A 55 1.45 -1.87 -11.65
N GLN A 56 1.07 -2.96 -10.98
CA GLN A 56 1.80 -4.24 -11.05
C GLN A 56 1.21 -5.24 -12.06
N ALA A 57 0.21 -4.87 -12.87
CA ALA A 57 -0.44 -5.81 -13.79
C ALA A 57 0.55 -6.51 -14.73
N LYS A 58 1.55 -5.76 -15.23
CA LYS A 58 2.60 -6.27 -16.12
C LYS A 58 3.47 -7.35 -15.49
N LYS A 59 3.56 -7.43 -14.16
CA LYS A 59 4.30 -8.48 -13.45
C LYS A 59 3.65 -9.84 -13.65
N PHE A 60 2.31 -9.88 -13.66
CA PHE A 60 1.52 -11.10 -13.75
C PHE A 60 1.08 -11.42 -15.19
N LEU A 61 0.86 -10.38 -16.00
CA LEU A 61 0.39 -10.46 -17.38
C LEU A 61 1.50 -9.95 -18.33
N ASN A 62 2.60 -10.69 -18.40
CA ASN A 62 3.84 -10.27 -19.06
C ASN A 62 3.96 -10.69 -20.54
N SER A 63 3.07 -11.55 -21.05
CA SER A 63 3.04 -11.98 -22.45
C SER A 63 1.62 -12.09 -22.99
N GLU A 64 1.46 -11.95 -24.32
CA GLU A 64 0.16 -12.11 -24.98
C GLU A 64 -0.41 -13.53 -24.80
N GLU A 65 0.45 -14.54 -24.75
CA GLU A 65 0.05 -15.94 -24.52
C GLU A 65 -0.57 -16.12 -23.13
N ILE A 66 0.08 -15.59 -22.09
CA ILE A 66 -0.44 -15.64 -20.72
C ILE A 66 -1.75 -14.87 -20.61
N ILE A 67 -1.83 -13.70 -21.25
CA ILE A 67 -3.06 -12.90 -21.31
C ILE A 67 -4.20 -13.71 -21.92
N LYS A 68 -3.99 -14.33 -23.09
CA LYS A 68 -5.01 -15.14 -23.78
C LYS A 68 -5.46 -16.33 -22.95
N ARG A 69 -4.52 -17.09 -22.37
CA ARG A 69 -4.84 -18.23 -21.52
C ARG A 69 -5.63 -17.81 -20.27
N HIS A 70 -5.26 -16.69 -19.67
CA HIS A 70 -6.02 -16.13 -18.54
C HIS A 70 -7.41 -15.66 -18.98
N GLN A 71 -7.57 -15.11 -20.19
CA GLN A 71 -8.86 -14.65 -20.71
C GLN A 71 -9.83 -15.82 -20.82
N GLU A 72 -9.37 -16.95 -21.34
CA GLU A 72 -10.14 -18.19 -21.42
C GLU A 72 -10.57 -18.68 -20.03
N LYS A 73 -9.65 -18.67 -19.05
CA LYS A 73 -9.95 -19.10 -17.68
C LYS A 73 -10.93 -18.19 -16.96
N VAL A 74 -10.80 -16.87 -17.13
CA VAL A 74 -11.75 -15.90 -16.58
C VAL A 74 -13.12 -16.04 -17.26
N LYS A 75 -13.16 -16.34 -18.56
CA LYS A 75 -14.42 -16.58 -19.29
C LYS A 75 -15.09 -17.86 -18.82
N GLU A 76 -14.32 -18.92 -18.59
CA GLU A 76 -14.81 -20.18 -18.02
C GLU A 76 -15.43 -19.94 -16.64
N TRP A 77 -14.71 -19.26 -15.73
CA TRP A 77 -15.22 -18.89 -14.41
C TRP A 77 -16.49 -18.03 -14.50
N TYR A 78 -16.52 -17.03 -15.39
CA TYR A 78 -17.68 -16.18 -15.62
C TYR A 78 -18.92 -17.00 -16.01
N LEU A 79 -18.78 -17.98 -16.91
CA LEU A 79 -19.88 -18.82 -17.35
C LEU A 79 -20.33 -19.79 -16.25
N ASP A 80 -19.37 -20.30 -15.46
CA ASP A 80 -19.62 -21.20 -14.34
C ASP A 80 -20.45 -20.54 -13.22
N LEU A 81 -20.34 -19.22 -13.03
CA LEU A 81 -21.22 -18.46 -12.10
C LEU A 81 -22.71 -18.71 -12.40
N PHE A 82 -23.07 -18.96 -13.66
CA PHE A 82 -24.44 -19.18 -14.09
C PHE A 82 -24.77 -20.66 -14.35
N SER A 83 -23.94 -21.58 -13.85
CA SER A 83 -24.16 -23.02 -13.98
C SER A 83 -25.41 -23.51 -13.24
N GLY A 84 -25.74 -22.86 -12.12
CA GLY A 84 -26.79 -23.27 -11.19
C GLY A 84 -26.42 -24.49 -10.34
N LYS A 85 -25.12 -24.85 -10.28
CA LYS A 85 -24.59 -25.92 -9.42
C LYS A 85 -23.47 -25.35 -8.54
N TYR A 86 -23.76 -25.17 -7.25
CA TYR A 86 -22.83 -24.61 -6.26
C TYR A 86 -22.61 -25.63 -5.14
N ASP A 87 -21.99 -26.74 -5.55
CA ASP A 87 -21.62 -27.86 -4.69
C ASP A 87 -20.14 -27.75 -4.25
N TYR A 88 -19.68 -28.77 -3.53
CA TYR A 88 -18.28 -28.86 -3.11
C TYR A 88 -17.29 -28.70 -4.27
N ALA A 89 -17.56 -29.30 -5.43
CA ALA A 89 -16.65 -29.26 -6.57
C ALA A 89 -16.52 -27.84 -7.14
N TYR A 90 -17.61 -27.07 -7.15
CA TYR A 90 -17.58 -25.65 -7.52
C TYR A 90 -16.67 -24.85 -6.59
N PHE A 91 -16.85 -24.98 -5.28
CA PHE A 91 -16.06 -24.22 -4.30
C PHE A 91 -14.61 -24.67 -4.21
N LEU A 92 -14.33 -25.97 -4.37
CA LEU A 92 -12.95 -26.47 -4.44
C LEU A 92 -12.20 -25.92 -5.67
N LYS A 93 -12.87 -25.83 -6.82
CA LYS A 93 -12.29 -25.18 -8.01
C LYS A 93 -11.97 -23.72 -7.73
N LEU A 94 -12.85 -23.03 -7.02
CA LEU A 94 -12.67 -21.62 -6.68
C LEU A 94 -11.55 -21.39 -5.66
N HIS A 95 -11.47 -22.22 -4.62
CA HIS A 95 -10.38 -22.19 -3.64
C HIS A 95 -9.02 -22.36 -4.32
N ARG A 96 -8.88 -23.34 -5.24
CA ARG A 96 -7.66 -23.52 -6.07
C ARG A 96 -7.31 -22.29 -6.92
N ILE A 97 -8.31 -21.55 -7.40
CA ILE A 97 -8.06 -20.27 -8.09
C ILE A 97 -7.46 -19.26 -7.10
N GLY A 98 -7.95 -19.21 -5.86
CA GLY A 98 -7.38 -18.41 -4.78
C GLY A 98 -5.92 -18.76 -4.50
N GLU A 99 -5.61 -20.06 -4.33
CA GLU A 99 -4.24 -20.56 -4.13
C GLU A 99 -3.30 -20.12 -5.26
N LYS A 100 -3.76 -20.13 -6.52
CA LYS A 100 -2.94 -19.64 -7.64
C LYS A 100 -2.67 -18.15 -7.60
N HIS A 101 -3.62 -17.33 -7.14
CA HIS A 101 -3.39 -15.90 -6.97
C HIS A 101 -2.42 -15.60 -5.82
N VAL A 102 -2.50 -16.41 -4.76
CA VAL A 102 -1.56 -16.40 -3.65
C VAL A 102 -0.15 -16.77 -4.11
N GLU A 103 0.00 -17.88 -4.83
CA GLU A 103 1.29 -18.41 -5.32
C GLU A 103 2.07 -17.39 -6.18
N ILE A 104 1.37 -16.64 -7.03
CA ILE A 104 2.01 -15.60 -7.85
C ILE A 104 2.31 -14.32 -7.05
N GLY A 105 1.80 -14.20 -5.82
CA GLY A 105 1.93 -13.02 -4.96
C GLY A 105 1.04 -11.86 -5.42
N LEU A 106 -0.18 -12.15 -5.93
CA LEU A 106 -1.12 -11.11 -6.32
C LEU A 106 -1.70 -10.45 -5.06
N PRO A 107 -1.56 -9.13 -4.86
CA PRO A 107 -2.16 -8.44 -3.72
C PRO A 107 -3.67 -8.65 -3.64
N THR A 108 -4.20 -9.06 -2.48
CA THR A 108 -5.63 -9.29 -2.24
C THR A 108 -6.50 -8.08 -2.60
N HIS A 109 -5.96 -6.87 -2.49
CA HIS A 109 -6.60 -5.63 -2.94
C HIS A 109 -7.05 -5.69 -4.42
N TYR A 110 -6.25 -6.28 -5.31
CA TYR A 110 -6.60 -6.39 -6.73
C TYR A 110 -7.74 -7.37 -6.98
N VAL A 111 -7.86 -8.44 -6.18
CA VAL A 111 -9.00 -9.35 -6.20
C VAL A 111 -10.27 -8.59 -5.80
N ASN A 112 -10.23 -7.87 -4.67
CA ASN A 112 -11.35 -7.05 -4.20
C ASN A 112 -11.79 -6.00 -5.23
N ALA A 113 -10.83 -5.28 -5.82
CA ALA A 113 -11.10 -4.28 -6.86
C ALA A 113 -11.73 -4.91 -8.11
N SER A 114 -11.28 -6.11 -8.50
CA SER A 114 -11.82 -6.89 -9.61
C SER A 114 -13.28 -7.29 -9.36
N PHE A 115 -13.62 -7.77 -8.15
CA PHE A 115 -15.00 -8.09 -7.77
C PHE A 115 -15.92 -6.85 -7.74
N SER A 116 -15.41 -5.68 -7.33
CA SER A 116 -16.15 -4.41 -7.43
C SER A 116 -16.47 -4.05 -8.89
N PHE A 117 -15.53 -4.28 -9.82
CA PHE A 117 -15.79 -4.14 -11.25
C PHE A 117 -16.84 -5.14 -11.73
N ILE A 118 -16.70 -6.42 -11.41
CA ILE A 118 -17.62 -7.50 -11.82
C ILE A 118 -19.05 -7.19 -11.36
N ARG A 119 -19.22 -6.78 -10.10
CA ARG A 119 -20.52 -6.41 -9.54
C ARG A 119 -21.18 -5.27 -10.30
N ARG A 120 -20.43 -4.21 -10.59
CA ARG A 120 -20.95 -3.07 -11.38
C ARG A 120 -21.34 -3.50 -12.79
N PHE A 121 -20.54 -4.35 -13.43
CA PHE A 121 -20.83 -4.89 -14.75
C PHE A 121 -22.15 -5.69 -14.74
N PHE A 122 -22.34 -6.60 -13.78
CA PHE A 122 -23.59 -7.36 -13.67
C PHE A 122 -24.80 -6.47 -13.40
N ILE A 123 -24.70 -5.54 -12.46
CA ILE A 123 -25.80 -4.60 -12.18
C ILE A 123 -26.16 -3.81 -13.44
N GLU A 124 -25.17 -3.31 -14.20
CA GLU A 124 -25.40 -2.61 -15.47
C GLU A 124 -26.18 -3.48 -16.46
N LYS A 125 -25.78 -4.74 -16.66
CA LYS A 125 -26.45 -5.65 -17.62
C LYS A 125 -27.83 -6.08 -17.16
N ILE A 126 -28.03 -6.37 -15.87
CA ILE A 126 -29.35 -6.70 -15.32
C ILE A 126 -30.29 -5.49 -15.47
N ASN A 127 -29.82 -4.27 -15.18
CA ASN A 127 -30.63 -3.06 -15.35
C ASN A 127 -31.08 -2.85 -16.79
N LYS A 128 -30.20 -3.13 -17.75
CA LYS A 128 -30.50 -2.99 -19.18
C LYS A 128 -31.60 -3.96 -19.64
N GLU A 129 -31.63 -5.17 -19.10
CA GLU A 129 -32.49 -6.26 -19.58
C GLU A 129 -33.82 -6.36 -18.81
N PHE A 130 -33.82 -6.00 -17.52
CA PHE A 130 -34.97 -6.16 -16.61
C PHE A 130 -35.53 -4.83 -16.07
N GLY A 131 -34.91 -3.70 -16.40
CA GLY A 131 -35.32 -2.37 -15.95
C GLY A 131 -35.20 -2.16 -14.43
N LEU A 132 -36.01 -1.26 -13.89
CA LEU A 132 -36.10 -0.98 -12.45
C LEU A 132 -37.31 -1.70 -11.82
N SER A 133 -37.35 -3.02 -11.95
CA SER A 133 -38.42 -3.87 -11.45
C SER A 133 -38.06 -4.54 -10.12
N GLU A 134 -39.07 -5.00 -9.39
CA GLU A 134 -38.86 -5.81 -8.19
C GLU A 134 -38.18 -7.14 -8.51
N GLU A 135 -38.48 -7.71 -9.67
CA GLU A 135 -37.77 -8.89 -10.19
C GLU A 135 -36.28 -8.60 -10.35
N ARG A 136 -35.92 -7.47 -10.97
CA ARG A 136 -34.51 -7.05 -11.10
C ARG A 136 -33.83 -6.95 -9.74
N ASN A 137 -34.49 -6.40 -8.72
CA ASN A 137 -33.91 -6.29 -7.37
C ASN A 137 -33.56 -7.68 -6.82
N GLN A 138 -34.46 -8.65 -6.97
CA GLN A 138 -34.22 -10.03 -6.54
C GLN A 138 -33.05 -10.69 -7.30
N LEU A 139 -32.95 -10.46 -8.61
CA LEU A 139 -31.83 -10.96 -9.42
C LEU A 139 -30.49 -10.36 -8.99
N VAL A 140 -30.45 -9.04 -8.76
CA VAL A 140 -29.26 -8.33 -8.28
C VAL A 140 -28.84 -8.82 -6.90
N THR A 141 -29.79 -9.02 -5.97
CA THR A 141 -29.50 -9.58 -4.65
C THR A 141 -28.93 -10.99 -4.75
N SER A 142 -29.53 -11.85 -5.58
CA SER A 142 -29.11 -13.25 -5.72
C SER A 142 -27.67 -13.37 -6.27
N ILE A 143 -27.36 -12.62 -7.35
CA ILE A 143 -26.00 -12.63 -7.90
C ILE A 143 -25.01 -11.92 -6.98
N GLY A 144 -25.45 -10.91 -6.22
CA GLY A 144 -24.64 -10.25 -5.20
C GLY A 144 -24.16 -11.24 -4.15
N LYS A 145 -25.08 -12.03 -3.58
CA LYS A 145 -24.76 -13.10 -2.63
C LYS A 145 -23.74 -14.09 -3.19
N LEU A 146 -23.94 -14.57 -4.43
CA LEU A 146 -22.99 -15.50 -5.04
C LEU A 146 -21.60 -14.87 -5.25
N LEU A 147 -21.53 -13.60 -5.66
CA LEU A 147 -20.27 -12.88 -5.81
C LEU A 147 -19.56 -12.69 -4.46
N ASP A 148 -20.32 -12.41 -3.40
CA ASP A 148 -19.77 -12.24 -2.05
C ASP A 148 -19.23 -13.58 -1.50
N ILE A 149 -19.96 -14.68 -1.70
CA ILE A 149 -19.48 -16.03 -1.39
C ILE A 149 -18.22 -16.36 -2.21
N ASN A 150 -18.20 -16.01 -3.50
CA ASN A 150 -17.04 -16.27 -4.34
C ASN A 150 -15.79 -15.52 -3.84
N LEU A 151 -15.99 -14.26 -3.42
CA LEU A 151 -14.92 -13.45 -2.86
C LEU A 151 -14.44 -14.03 -1.53
N ASP A 152 -15.35 -14.44 -0.65
CA ASP A 152 -15.02 -15.04 0.65
C ASP A 152 -14.12 -16.27 0.47
N VAL A 153 -14.56 -17.25 -0.35
CA VAL A 153 -13.79 -18.46 -0.65
C VAL A 153 -12.43 -18.16 -1.28
N LEU A 154 -12.34 -17.18 -2.19
CA LEU A 154 -11.05 -16.76 -2.74
C LEU A 154 -10.13 -16.16 -1.67
N THR A 155 -10.68 -15.37 -0.75
CA THR A 155 -9.90 -14.74 0.32
C THR A 155 -9.52 -15.71 1.45
N LEU A 156 -10.24 -16.81 1.63
CA LEU A 156 -9.85 -17.88 2.55
C LEU A 156 -8.47 -18.45 2.20
N ALA A 157 -8.19 -18.69 0.92
CA ALA A 157 -6.88 -19.17 0.47
C ALA A 157 -5.73 -18.21 0.83
N TYR A 158 -5.97 -16.89 0.82
CA TYR A 158 -4.98 -15.90 1.27
C TYR A 158 -4.75 -15.98 2.77
N ARG A 159 -5.83 -16.13 3.55
CA ARG A 159 -5.73 -16.24 5.01
C ARG A 159 -5.01 -17.51 5.44
N GLU A 160 -5.26 -18.62 4.74
CA GLU A 160 -4.60 -19.89 4.98
C GLU A 160 -3.10 -19.82 4.72
N GLU A 161 -2.66 -19.13 3.66
CA GLU A 161 -1.22 -18.92 3.40
C GLU A 161 -0.56 -18.00 4.44
N GLU A 162 -1.23 -16.92 4.84
CA GLU A 162 -0.71 -16.05 5.91
C GLU A 162 -0.57 -16.80 7.25
N LEU A 163 -1.58 -17.61 7.59
CA LEU A 163 -1.58 -18.46 8.77
C LEU A 163 -0.54 -19.57 8.68
N SER A 164 -0.41 -20.25 7.55
CA SER A 164 0.58 -21.33 7.36
C SER A 164 2.00 -20.78 7.45
N ARG A 165 2.31 -19.65 6.78
CA ARG A 165 3.61 -18.98 6.92
C ARG A 165 3.89 -18.58 8.36
N TYR A 166 2.87 -18.14 9.10
CA TYR A 166 3.01 -17.85 10.52
C TYR A 166 3.22 -19.12 11.34
N GLU A 167 2.53 -20.22 11.05
CA GLU A 167 2.67 -21.49 11.76
C GLU A 167 4.02 -22.17 11.48
N GLU A 168 4.51 -22.11 10.24
CA GLU A 168 5.80 -22.64 9.77
C GLU A 168 7.01 -21.93 10.41
N MET A 169 6.84 -20.68 10.85
CA MET A 169 7.88 -19.99 11.61
C MET A 169 8.16 -20.72 12.94
N THR A 170 9.43 -21.00 13.18
CA THR A 170 9.91 -21.57 14.44
C THR A 170 9.58 -20.63 15.61
N ALA A 171 9.45 -21.20 16.82
CA ALA A 171 9.24 -20.39 18.03
C ALA A 171 10.35 -19.34 18.23
N PHE A 172 11.57 -19.66 17.78
CA PHE A 172 12.70 -18.73 17.79
C PHE A 172 12.51 -17.58 16.79
N GLU A 173 12.11 -17.85 15.54
CA GLU A 173 11.86 -16.80 14.54
C GLU A 173 10.72 -15.87 14.96
N LYS A 174 9.65 -16.42 15.54
CA LYS A 174 8.55 -15.63 16.14
C LYS A 174 9.04 -14.73 17.26
N ALA A 175 9.83 -15.29 18.19
CA ALA A 175 10.41 -14.53 19.29
C ALA A 175 11.34 -13.43 18.78
N LEU A 176 12.25 -13.76 17.86
CA LEU A 176 13.21 -12.82 17.27
C LEU A 176 12.49 -11.69 16.54
N TYR A 177 11.52 -12.00 15.67
CA TYR A 177 10.72 -10.98 14.98
C TYR A 177 10.01 -10.05 15.98
N SER A 178 9.39 -10.62 17.02
CA SER A 178 8.68 -9.83 18.03
C SER A 178 9.62 -8.93 18.86
N VAL A 179 10.82 -9.42 19.19
CA VAL A 179 11.83 -8.67 19.94
C VAL A 179 12.43 -7.58 19.07
N SER A 180 12.82 -7.91 17.83
CA SER A 180 13.35 -6.93 16.87
C SER A 180 12.36 -5.82 16.58
N ARG A 181 11.07 -6.15 16.40
CA ARG A 181 10.04 -5.14 16.15
C ARG A 181 9.84 -4.23 17.37
N LYS A 182 9.69 -4.80 18.57
CA LYS A 182 9.57 -4.00 19.81
C LYS A 182 10.79 -3.13 20.06
N PHE A 183 11.99 -3.62 19.75
CA PHE A 183 13.23 -2.86 19.89
C PHE A 183 13.29 -1.70 18.88
N ALA A 184 12.92 -1.94 17.62
CA ALA A 184 12.81 -0.89 16.61
C ALA A 184 11.80 0.19 17.03
N ASP A 185 10.58 -0.22 17.42
CA ASP A 185 9.55 0.70 17.89
C ASP A 185 10.05 1.55 19.08
N MET A 186 10.77 0.92 20.03
CA MET A 186 11.37 1.63 21.17
C MET A 186 12.44 2.65 20.74
N LEU A 187 13.28 2.32 19.76
CA LEU A 187 14.29 3.23 19.23
C LEU A 187 13.66 4.45 18.55
N ASP A 188 12.64 4.24 17.72
CA ASP A 188 11.94 5.32 17.02
C ASP A 188 11.29 6.29 18.04
N PHE A 189 10.64 5.78 19.08
CA PHE A 189 10.10 6.62 20.15
C PHE A 189 11.18 7.40 20.91
N ALA A 190 12.31 6.76 21.21
CA ALA A 190 13.43 7.42 21.87
C ALA A 190 14.04 8.52 21.00
N LEU A 191 14.14 8.29 19.69
CA LEU A 191 14.67 9.26 18.72
C LEU A 191 13.74 10.48 18.61
N VAL A 192 12.43 10.27 18.46
CA VAL A 192 11.44 11.37 18.48
C VAL A 192 11.54 12.17 19.78
N GLY A 193 11.61 11.49 20.93
CA GLY A 193 11.76 12.16 22.22
C GLY A 193 13.02 13.02 22.30
N ALA A 194 14.15 12.50 21.81
CA ALA A 194 15.40 13.25 21.75
C ALA A 194 15.31 14.46 20.80
N LEU A 195 14.71 14.30 19.61
CA LEU A 195 14.51 15.40 18.67
C LEU A 195 13.61 16.51 19.23
N ILE A 196 12.56 16.15 19.96
CA ILE A 196 11.69 17.13 20.65
C ILE A 196 12.51 17.93 21.67
N LEU A 197 13.33 17.25 22.49
CA LEU A 197 14.17 17.92 23.49
C LEU A 197 15.19 18.85 22.84
N VAL A 198 15.86 18.40 21.77
CA VAL A 198 16.80 19.23 21.00
C VAL A 198 16.07 20.42 20.37
N SER A 199 14.87 20.22 19.82
CA SER A 199 14.07 21.30 19.23
C SER A 199 13.77 22.41 20.23
N PHE A 200 13.33 22.06 21.46
CA PHE A 200 13.11 23.04 22.52
C PHE A 200 14.38 23.77 22.92
N PHE A 201 15.51 23.06 23.04
CA PHE A 201 16.79 23.66 23.39
C PHE A 201 17.28 24.65 22.32
N VAL A 202 17.22 24.25 21.05
CA VAL A 202 17.63 25.09 19.90
C VAL A 202 16.71 26.29 19.76
N LEU A 203 15.41 26.13 19.99
CA LEU A 203 14.46 27.24 20.01
C LEU A 203 14.82 28.26 21.11
N GLY A 204 15.19 27.78 22.30
CA GLY A 204 15.68 28.64 23.38
C GLY A 204 16.95 29.40 23.00
N LEU A 205 17.92 28.73 22.36
CA LEU A 205 19.13 29.39 21.85
C LEU A 205 18.81 30.45 20.79
N PHE A 206 17.90 30.15 19.86
CA PHE A 206 17.48 31.10 18.84
C PHE A 206 16.83 32.37 19.43
N VAL A 207 15.96 32.20 20.43
CA VAL A 207 15.36 33.34 21.15
C VAL A 207 16.43 34.15 21.88
N PHE A 208 17.43 33.48 22.47
CA PHE A 208 18.56 34.15 23.13
C PHE A 208 19.45 34.92 22.14
N ASP A 209 19.73 34.35 20.96
CA ASP A 209 20.48 35.04 19.91
C ASP A 209 19.74 36.31 19.42
N ILE A 210 18.42 36.22 19.23
CA ILE A 210 17.58 37.39 18.90
C ILE A 210 17.65 38.43 20.03
N TYR A 211 17.57 38.01 21.29
CA TYR A 211 17.70 38.91 22.43
C TYR A 211 19.04 39.65 22.39
N GLN A 212 20.16 38.95 22.21
CA GLN A 212 21.48 39.59 22.11
C GLN A 212 21.58 40.58 20.96
N MET A 213 20.96 40.27 19.82
CA MET A 213 20.92 41.13 18.64
C MET A 213 20.13 42.43 18.90
N VAL A 214 18.95 42.33 19.52
CA VAL A 214 18.06 43.49 19.78
C VAL A 214 18.64 44.40 20.86
N PHE A 215 19.25 43.84 21.90
CA PHE A 215 19.83 44.61 23.00
C PHE A 215 21.28 45.05 22.75
N GLY A 216 21.85 44.76 21.58
CA GLY A 216 23.18 45.23 21.18
C GLY A 216 24.33 44.67 22.03
N LEU A 217 24.15 43.47 22.60
CA LEU A 217 25.16 42.84 23.47
C LEU A 217 26.37 42.29 22.70
N VAL A 218 26.22 42.10 21.39
CA VAL A 218 27.22 41.56 20.47
C VAL A 218 27.24 42.43 19.20
N PRO A 219 28.41 42.61 18.53
CA PRO A 219 28.46 43.27 17.23
C PRO A 219 27.45 42.70 16.23
N PHE A 220 26.82 43.59 15.47
CA PHE A 220 25.69 43.26 14.59
C PHE A 220 26.01 42.18 13.54
N ASP A 221 27.23 42.21 12.99
CA ASP A 221 27.76 41.22 12.06
C ASP A 221 27.79 39.80 12.67
N LYS A 222 28.28 39.69 13.91
CA LYS A 222 28.33 38.40 14.64
C LYS A 222 26.95 37.95 15.10
N ALA A 223 26.09 38.87 15.49
CA ALA A 223 24.72 38.57 15.93
C ALA A 223 23.88 37.96 14.79
N ILE A 224 24.04 38.46 13.55
CA ILE A 224 23.34 37.90 12.39
C ILE A 224 23.78 36.46 12.10
N ILE A 225 25.08 36.17 12.13
CA ILE A 225 25.60 34.84 11.76
C ILE A 225 25.21 33.78 12.78
N THR A 226 25.25 34.14 14.07
CA THR A 226 24.85 33.25 15.15
C THR A 226 23.36 32.91 15.06
N THR A 227 22.51 33.93 14.89
CA THR A 227 21.06 33.77 14.69
C THR A 227 20.71 32.96 13.45
N LEU A 228 21.39 33.21 12.32
CA LEU A 228 21.18 32.45 11.08
C LEU A 228 21.65 31.00 11.24
N GLY A 229 22.74 30.78 11.98
CA GLY A 229 23.25 29.47 12.32
C GLY A 229 22.28 28.67 13.18
N THR A 230 21.68 29.27 14.22
CA THR A 230 20.68 28.60 15.06
C THR A 230 19.36 28.37 14.32
N LEU A 231 18.97 29.25 13.42
CA LEU A 231 17.83 29.04 12.52
C LEU A 231 18.00 27.81 11.61
N LEU A 232 19.19 27.61 11.03
CA LEU A 232 19.48 26.43 10.19
C LEU A 232 19.46 25.13 10.99
N ILE A 233 19.89 25.16 12.26
CA ILE A 233 19.80 24.01 13.15
C ILE A 233 18.32 23.71 13.46
N LEU A 234 17.52 24.74 13.74
CA LEU A 234 16.07 24.59 13.97
C LEU A 234 15.38 23.96 12.75
N TRP A 235 15.72 24.43 11.54
CA TRP A 235 15.23 23.85 10.30
C TRP A 235 15.63 22.37 10.16
N ALA A 236 16.89 22.04 10.39
CA ALA A 236 17.38 20.66 10.31
C ALA A 236 16.71 19.73 11.32
N VAL A 237 16.49 20.18 12.56
CA VAL A 237 15.79 19.41 13.59
C VAL A 237 14.32 19.22 13.23
N SER A 238 13.67 20.25 12.67
CA SER A 238 12.29 20.14 12.18
C SER A 238 12.17 19.15 11.02
N GLU A 239 13.12 19.18 10.07
CA GLU A 239 13.16 18.25 8.93
C GLU A 239 13.31 16.79 9.41
N LEU A 240 14.26 16.54 10.32
CA LEU A 240 14.45 15.22 10.93
C LEU A 240 13.20 14.74 11.68
N MET A 241 12.54 15.63 12.42
CA MET A 241 11.34 15.28 13.17
C MET A 241 10.18 14.92 12.26
N GLN A 242 9.98 15.65 11.15
CA GLN A 242 8.93 15.32 10.18
C GLN A 242 9.17 13.96 9.54
N GLU A 243 10.42 13.64 9.22
CA GLU A 243 10.78 12.37 8.61
C GLU A 243 10.68 11.19 9.59
N GLU A 244 11.03 11.40 10.87
CA GLU A 244 10.81 10.38 11.90
C GLU A 244 9.31 10.12 12.15
N ILE A 245 8.48 11.18 12.16
CA ILE A 245 7.01 11.03 12.25
C ILE A 245 6.44 10.28 11.05
N LYS A 246 7.00 10.51 9.85
CA LYS A 246 6.61 9.81 8.62
C LYS A 246 7.02 8.34 8.67
N HIS A 247 8.22 8.04 9.18
CA HIS A 247 8.70 6.69 9.42
C HIS A 247 7.78 5.93 10.38
N LEU A 248 7.41 6.54 11.51
CA LEU A 248 6.45 5.97 12.48
C LEU A 248 5.05 5.67 11.88
N LYS A 249 4.64 6.38 10.83
CA LYS A 249 3.38 6.11 10.10
C LYS A 249 3.50 5.01 9.04
N GLY A 250 4.63 4.31 8.99
CA GLY A 250 4.93 3.27 8.00
C GLY A 250 5.53 3.80 6.69
N GLY A 251 6.04 5.03 6.69
CA GLY A 251 6.85 5.55 5.58
C GLY A 251 8.21 4.87 5.50
N GLY A 252 8.75 4.71 4.29
CA GLY A 252 10.12 4.18 4.11
C GLY A 252 11.19 5.14 4.64
N PHE A 253 12.40 4.63 4.81
CA PHE A 253 13.56 5.42 5.24
C PHE A 253 13.87 6.57 4.26
N ALA A 254 13.69 7.80 4.71
CA ALA A 254 13.83 8.98 3.85
C ALA A 254 15.27 9.47 3.78
N ILE A 255 15.98 9.03 2.74
CA ILE A 255 17.34 9.46 2.42
C ILE A 255 17.42 11.00 2.24
N GLY A 256 16.32 11.64 1.83
CA GLY A 256 16.20 13.10 1.69
C GLY A 256 16.44 13.87 2.99
N ALA A 257 15.96 13.35 4.13
CA ALA A 257 16.13 13.97 5.46
C ALA A 257 17.62 14.13 5.82
N PHE A 258 18.40 13.07 5.61
CA PHE A 258 19.82 13.03 5.90
C PHE A 258 20.61 14.00 5.02
N ILE A 259 20.22 14.12 3.74
CA ILE A 259 20.84 15.08 2.82
C ILE A 259 20.49 16.53 3.24
N GLY A 260 19.26 16.78 3.68
CA GLY A 260 18.83 18.08 4.22
C GLY A 260 19.68 18.51 5.42
N VAL A 261 19.88 17.62 6.39
CA VAL A 261 20.75 17.88 7.56
C VAL A 261 22.19 18.13 7.16
N ALA A 262 22.73 17.32 6.24
CA ALA A 262 24.09 17.50 5.73
C ALA A 262 24.26 18.86 5.03
N LEU A 263 23.26 19.27 4.23
CA LEU A 263 23.24 20.59 3.59
C LEU A 263 23.20 21.71 4.62
N ALA A 264 22.32 21.66 5.62
CA ALA A 264 22.25 22.67 6.69
C ALA A 264 23.57 22.80 7.46
N ALA A 265 24.21 21.67 7.80
CA ALA A 265 25.50 21.65 8.48
C ALA A 265 26.62 22.28 7.62
N MET A 266 26.62 22.00 6.31
CA MET A 266 27.59 22.57 5.38
C MET A 266 27.36 24.07 5.14
N ILE A 267 26.11 24.51 4.98
CA ILE A 267 25.75 25.93 4.86
C ILE A 267 26.20 26.68 6.11
N ARG A 268 25.95 26.13 7.31
CA ARG A 268 26.43 26.71 8.58
C ARG A 268 27.95 26.88 8.60
N LYS A 269 28.72 25.87 8.16
CA LYS A 269 30.18 25.97 8.07
C LYS A 269 30.64 27.09 7.12
N ILE A 270 29.98 27.25 5.97
CA ILE A 270 30.30 28.33 5.03
C ILE A 270 30.01 29.70 5.63
N LEU A 271 28.86 29.86 6.30
CA LEU A 271 28.48 31.12 6.95
C LEU A 271 29.54 31.55 7.98
N ILE A 272 30.03 30.61 8.79
CA ILE A 272 31.09 30.87 9.78
C ILE A 272 32.42 31.19 9.08
N ALA A 273 32.80 30.39 8.08
CA ALA A 273 34.06 30.55 7.37
C ALA A 273 34.16 31.86 6.57
N SER A 274 33.03 32.40 6.10
CA SER A 274 32.99 33.65 5.32
C SER A 274 33.39 34.92 6.09
N LEU A 275 33.39 34.87 7.43
CA LEU A 275 33.81 36.00 8.28
C LEU A 275 35.17 35.83 8.94
N SER A 276 35.68 34.60 9.01
CA SER A 276 37.08 34.37 9.39
C SER A 276 37.99 34.62 8.19
N ALA A 277 39.20 35.17 8.43
CA ALA A 277 40.24 35.28 7.40
C ALA A 277 40.84 33.90 7.03
N GLU A 278 39.97 32.91 6.79
CA GLU A 278 40.35 31.56 6.39
C GLU A 278 40.72 31.52 4.90
N LYS A 279 41.61 30.58 4.55
CA LYS A 279 42.17 30.47 3.20
C LYS A 279 41.04 30.18 2.20
N TYR A 280 41.00 30.94 1.11
CA TYR A 280 40.10 30.77 -0.05
C TYR A 280 39.91 29.29 -0.49
N LEU A 281 40.96 28.47 -0.34
CA LEU A 281 40.93 27.03 -0.62
C LEU A 281 39.88 26.25 0.21
N GLN A 282 39.68 26.61 1.48
CA GLN A 282 38.70 25.96 2.36
C GLN A 282 37.27 26.33 1.94
N LEU A 283 37.02 27.60 1.61
CA LEU A 283 35.72 28.05 1.11
C LEU A 283 35.32 27.33 -0.19
N LEU A 284 36.28 27.17 -1.11
CA LEU A 284 36.06 26.47 -2.39
C LEU A 284 35.72 24.98 -2.15
N SER A 285 36.39 24.33 -1.19
CA SER A 285 36.09 22.94 -0.82
C SER A 285 34.68 22.77 -0.24
N TYR A 286 34.21 23.69 0.61
CA TYR A 286 32.87 23.63 1.16
C TYR A 286 31.79 23.88 0.09
N GLY A 287 32.04 24.81 -0.85
CA GLY A 287 31.16 25.06 -1.98
C GLY A 287 31.00 23.83 -2.89
N ALA A 288 32.08 23.12 -3.18
CA ALA A 288 32.04 21.89 -3.98
C ALA A 288 31.21 20.78 -3.30
N ILE A 289 31.33 20.63 -1.98
CA ILE A 289 30.56 19.64 -1.22
C ILE A 289 29.06 19.97 -1.24
N ILE A 290 28.65 21.22 -1.04
CA ILE A 290 27.23 21.61 -1.12
C ILE A 290 26.66 21.33 -2.52
N LEU A 291 27.40 21.68 -3.57
CA LEU A 291 26.96 21.47 -4.94
C LEU A 291 26.78 19.98 -5.24
N SER A 292 27.68 19.13 -4.73
CA SER A 292 27.54 17.68 -4.84
C SER A 292 26.32 17.13 -4.10
N LEU A 293 26.07 17.59 -2.86
CA LEU A 293 24.92 17.19 -2.06
C LEU A 293 23.60 17.66 -2.69
N GLY A 294 23.59 18.86 -3.29
CA GLY A 294 22.43 19.40 -4.02
C GLY A 294 22.09 18.60 -5.28
N ILE A 295 23.10 18.13 -6.03
CA ILE A 295 22.87 17.25 -7.19
C ILE A 295 22.28 15.91 -6.76
N VAL A 296 22.80 15.31 -5.69
CA VAL A 296 22.28 14.04 -5.15
C VAL A 296 20.83 14.21 -4.67
N TYR A 297 20.53 15.31 -3.97
CA TYR A 297 19.16 15.62 -3.55
C TYR A 297 18.20 15.75 -4.75
N TRP A 298 18.62 16.49 -5.79
CA TRP A 298 17.82 16.68 -6.99
C TRP A 298 17.51 15.37 -7.72
N LEU A 299 18.51 14.50 -7.86
CA LEU A 299 18.34 13.18 -8.51
C LEU A 299 17.38 12.26 -7.74
N LEU A 300 17.42 12.29 -6.41
CA LEU A 300 16.55 11.46 -5.57
C LEU A 300 15.10 11.96 -5.60
N SER A 301 14.87 13.27 -5.49
CA SER A 301 13.52 13.86 -5.54
C SER A 301 12.77 13.55 -6.85
N LYS A 302 13.50 13.43 -7.96
CA LYS A 302 12.95 13.08 -9.27
C LYS A 302 12.48 11.63 -9.36
N LYS A 303 13.07 10.73 -8.57
CA LYS A 303 12.76 9.30 -8.55
C LYS A 303 11.57 8.97 -7.65
N GLU A 304 11.34 9.76 -6.60
CA GLU A 304 10.17 9.63 -5.71
C GLU A 304 8.88 10.20 -6.33
N SER A 305 8.98 10.97 -7.43
CA SER A 305 7.86 11.60 -8.14
C SER A 305 7.37 10.83 -9.38
N CYS A 306 7.88 9.61 -9.61
CA CYS A 306 7.48 8.69 -10.69
C CYS A 306 6.91 7.40 -10.10
#